data_AF-A0AAW2BKH5-F1
#
_entry.id   AF-A0AAW2BKH5-F1
#
_cell.length_a   1.000
_cell.length_b   1.000
_cell.length_c   1.000
_cell.angle_alpha   90.00
_cell.angle_beta   90.00
_cell.angle_gamma   90.00
#
_symmetry.space_group_name_H-M   'P 1'
#
loop_
_entity.id
_entity.type
_entity.pdbx_description
1 polymer ?
#
loop_
_entity_poly.entity_id
_entity_poly.type
_entity_poly.pdbx_seq_one_letter_code
_entity_poly.pdbx_strand_id
1 'polypeptide(L)'
;MQNLSHKGIHCSGFCPLRDKAIKTTAHALLHCDHAKMTWAFWHNCPIDFSSPNCDLVDIALDIIAKGSPNDLELFFAVAWSIWWNRNQAIHENSGSPPLQAWDMASKIMAEFKAACSYPILPQAPPLSIWKAPPLGFFKVNTDATASNDERNSCIGVVIRGCKGEILAASSKVLPASFTAEISEVFAVLEGVMLAAKMEVTHVMFESDALSIIQAINDGVFVGELGHIIQNIWEASSVFSWCSFCHLKGKATELLMNLQE
;
A
#
# COMPACT_ATOMS: atom_id res chain seq x y z
N MET A 1 14.62 -3.03 14.43
CA MET A 1 14.97 -4.45 14.65
C MET A 1 13.94 -5.33 13.95
N GLN A 2 14.36 -6.50 13.42
CA GLN A 2 13.54 -7.73 13.25
C GLN A 2 12.43 -7.85 12.18
N ASN A 3 12.56 -7.35 10.95
CA ASN A 3 11.41 -7.47 10.01
C ASN A 3 11.25 -8.78 9.22
N LEU A 4 12.17 -9.76 9.29
CA LEU A 4 12.02 -11.02 8.53
C LEU A 4 12.31 -12.32 9.31
N SER A 5 12.92 -12.26 10.51
CA SER A 5 13.02 -13.43 11.40
C SER A 5 11.70 -13.74 12.10
N HIS A 6 10.81 -12.75 12.20
CA HIS A 6 9.48 -12.85 12.82
C HIS A 6 8.42 -13.49 11.89
N LYS A 7 8.81 -13.90 10.67
CA LYS A 7 7.90 -14.45 9.64
C LYS A 7 7.95 -15.98 9.53
N GLY A 8 8.52 -16.68 10.52
CA GLY A 8 8.68 -18.16 10.51
C GLY A 8 9.59 -18.71 9.40
N ILE A 9 10.12 -17.85 8.53
CA ILE A 9 11.10 -18.23 7.53
C ILE A 9 12.41 -18.42 8.29
N HIS A 10 12.91 -19.65 8.34
CA HIS A 10 14.23 -19.99 8.86
C HIS A 10 15.31 -19.45 7.92
N CYS A 11 15.35 -18.12 7.79
CA CYS A 11 16.38 -17.38 7.11
C CYS A 11 17.40 -17.02 8.15
N SER A 12 18.65 -17.38 7.87
CA SER A 12 19.81 -16.77 8.52
C SER A 12 19.62 -15.24 8.55
N GLY A 13 20.13 -14.58 9.59
CA GLY A 13 19.99 -13.12 9.83
C GLY A 13 20.67 -12.23 8.77
N PHE A 14 20.83 -12.75 7.56
CA PHE A 14 21.65 -12.24 6.50
C PHE A 14 20.83 -12.06 5.21
N CYS A 15 21.29 -11.17 4.34
CA CYS A 15 20.70 -11.08 3.01
C CYS A 15 21.15 -12.31 2.21
N PRO A 16 20.23 -13.10 1.62
CA PRO A 16 20.60 -14.30 0.85
C PRO A 16 21.41 -13.95 -0.41
N LEU A 17 21.41 -12.68 -0.82
CA LEU A 17 22.25 -12.14 -1.88
C LEU A 17 23.63 -11.63 -1.38
N ARG A 18 23.81 -11.42 -0.06
CA ARG A 18 25.11 -11.31 0.63
C ARG A 18 25.00 -11.22 2.16
N ASP A 19 25.92 -11.90 2.81
CA ASP A 19 25.83 -12.40 4.19
C ASP A 19 25.98 -11.35 5.33
N LYS A 20 25.39 -10.13 5.29
CA LYS A 20 25.81 -9.04 6.22
C LYS A 20 24.80 -8.04 6.82
N ALA A 21 23.49 -8.03 6.56
CA ALA A 21 22.62 -7.00 7.16
C ALA A 21 21.17 -7.41 7.49
N ILE A 22 20.64 -6.77 8.54
CA ILE A 22 19.28 -6.94 9.09
C ILE A 22 18.23 -6.49 8.08
N LYS A 23 17.23 -7.34 7.90
CA LYS A 23 16.18 -7.28 6.88
C LYS A 23 15.09 -6.23 7.20
N THR A 24 15.20 -5.03 6.65
CA THR A 24 14.07 -4.09 6.44
C THR A 24 13.67 -4.05 4.97
N THR A 25 12.44 -3.67 4.65
CA THR A 25 11.98 -3.48 3.25
C THR A 25 12.86 -2.44 2.54
N ALA A 26 13.19 -1.35 3.22
CA ALA A 26 14.17 -0.36 2.76
C ALA A 26 15.54 -1.00 2.43
N HIS A 27 16.08 -1.88 3.29
CA HIS A 27 17.33 -2.57 2.96
C HIS A 27 17.19 -3.47 1.72
N ALA A 28 16.10 -4.25 1.64
CA ALA A 28 15.88 -5.16 0.52
C ALA A 28 15.79 -4.41 -0.82
N LEU A 29 15.11 -3.27 -0.84
CA LEU A 29 14.82 -2.52 -2.06
C LEU A 29 15.85 -1.45 -2.41
N LEU A 30 16.58 -0.90 -1.42
CA LEU A 30 17.46 0.26 -1.64
C LEU A 30 18.93 -0.06 -1.32
N HIS A 31 19.18 -0.73 -0.19
CA HIS A 31 20.54 -0.72 0.38
C HIS A 31 21.33 -2.02 0.20
N CYS A 32 20.70 -3.12 -0.21
CA CYS A 32 21.44 -4.35 -0.49
C CYS A 32 22.33 -4.19 -1.75
N ASP A 33 23.45 -4.90 -1.82
CA ASP A 33 24.42 -4.76 -2.92
C ASP A 33 23.75 -4.96 -4.29
N HIS A 34 22.86 -5.95 -4.39
CA HIS A 34 22.09 -6.20 -5.60
C HIS A 34 21.23 -4.98 -5.98
N ALA A 35 20.44 -4.45 -5.04
CA ALA A 35 19.61 -3.27 -5.26
C ALA A 35 20.44 -2.05 -5.66
N LYS A 36 21.53 -1.75 -4.94
CA LYS A 36 22.44 -0.64 -5.26
C LYS A 36 23.00 -0.73 -6.68
N MET A 37 23.41 -1.93 -7.08
CA MET A 37 23.90 -2.18 -8.44
C MET A 37 22.79 -2.05 -9.49
N THR A 38 21.55 -2.45 -9.17
CA THR A 38 20.40 -2.27 -10.07
C THR A 38 20.09 -0.78 -10.24
N TRP A 39 20.02 -0.02 -9.15
CA TRP A 39 19.77 1.43 -9.18
C TRP A 39 20.86 2.22 -9.91
N ALA A 40 22.11 1.72 -9.91
CA ALA A 40 23.22 2.35 -10.63
C ALA A 40 23.02 2.42 -12.16
N PHE A 41 22.11 1.61 -12.73
CA PHE A 41 21.74 1.72 -14.15
C PHE A 41 20.80 2.89 -14.45
N TRP A 42 20.25 3.57 -13.43
CA TRP A 42 19.44 4.77 -13.58
C TRP A 42 20.29 6.03 -13.73
N HIS A 43 20.88 6.22 -14.91
CA HIS A 43 21.83 7.30 -15.19
C HIS A 43 21.26 8.72 -14.99
N ASN A 44 19.96 8.92 -15.21
CA ASN A 44 19.27 10.20 -15.06
C ASN A 44 18.37 10.25 -13.81
N CYS A 45 18.71 9.52 -12.74
CA CYS A 45 17.90 9.53 -11.54
C CYS A 45 17.87 10.94 -10.92
N PRO A 46 16.68 11.49 -10.60
CA PRO A 46 16.60 12.81 -9.97
C PRO A 46 17.07 12.81 -8.51
N ILE A 47 17.21 11.64 -7.87
CA ILE A 47 17.46 11.47 -6.44
C ILE A 47 18.74 10.65 -6.20
N ASP A 48 19.42 10.93 -5.09
CA ASP A 48 20.55 10.11 -4.60
C ASP A 48 20.08 9.08 -3.57
N PHE A 49 20.20 7.80 -3.91
CA PHE A 49 19.87 6.66 -3.03
C PHE A 49 20.92 6.37 -1.94
N SER A 50 22.02 7.13 -1.90
CA SER A 50 23.15 6.91 -1.00
C SER A 50 22.88 7.33 0.45
N SER A 51 21.79 8.08 0.70
CA SER A 51 21.42 8.50 2.05
C SER A 51 21.03 7.29 2.92
N PRO A 52 21.67 7.10 4.09
CA PRO A 52 21.47 5.92 4.93
C PRO A 52 20.13 5.90 5.70
N ASN A 53 19.35 7.00 5.68
CA ASN A 53 18.12 7.16 6.46
C ASN A 53 16.85 7.34 5.60
N CYS A 54 16.91 7.14 4.28
CA CYS A 54 15.75 7.33 3.42
C CYS A 54 14.85 6.09 3.39
N ASP A 55 13.56 6.27 3.69
CA ASP A 55 12.54 5.26 3.41
C ASP A 55 12.02 5.38 1.95
N LEU A 56 11.36 4.34 1.45
CA LEU A 56 10.77 4.30 0.11
C LEU A 56 9.78 5.43 -0.12
N VAL A 57 9.01 5.79 0.91
CA VAL A 57 8.03 6.89 0.84
C VAL A 57 8.74 8.23 0.65
N ASP A 58 9.83 8.47 1.39
CA ASP A 58 10.60 9.72 1.27
C ASP A 58 11.16 9.87 -0.14
N ILE A 59 11.71 8.79 -0.71
CA ILE A 59 12.24 8.77 -2.08
C ILE A 59 11.13 9.02 -3.09
N ALA A 60 9.97 8.38 -2.96
CA ALA A 60 8.85 8.58 -3.86
C ALA A 60 8.36 10.04 -3.84
N LEU A 61 8.26 10.65 -2.65
CA LEU A 61 7.91 12.06 -2.48
C LEU A 61 8.95 12.99 -3.11
N ASP A 62 10.23 12.66 -2.95
CA ASP A 62 11.33 13.40 -3.53
C ASP A 62 11.32 13.34 -5.07
N ILE A 63 11.02 12.17 -5.65
CA ILE A 63 10.83 12.00 -7.11
C ILE A 63 9.63 12.82 -7.60
N ILE A 64 8.52 12.83 -6.85
CA ILE A 64 7.36 13.67 -7.18
C ILE A 64 7.74 15.15 -7.19
N ALA A 65 8.59 15.59 -6.25
CA ALA A 65 8.99 16.99 -6.12
C ALA A 65 10.04 17.43 -7.14
N LYS A 66 10.96 16.55 -7.53
CA LYS A 66 12.17 16.89 -8.30
C LYS A 66 12.23 16.25 -9.69
N GLY A 67 11.45 15.21 -9.94
CA GLY A 67 11.44 14.41 -11.16
C GLY A 67 10.16 14.57 -11.98
N SER A 68 9.91 13.57 -12.82
CA SER A 68 8.71 13.46 -13.66
C SER A 68 7.82 12.28 -13.26
N PRO A 69 6.55 12.23 -13.73
CA PRO A 69 5.72 11.04 -13.55
C PRO A 69 6.36 9.76 -14.10
N ASN A 70 7.11 9.85 -15.20
CA ASN A 70 7.86 8.71 -15.76
C ASN A 70 8.98 8.23 -14.81
N ASP A 71 9.62 9.15 -14.07
CA ASP A 71 10.63 8.77 -13.08
C ASP A 71 10.00 8.02 -11.91
N LEU A 72 8.80 8.43 -11.48
CA LEU A 72 8.06 7.74 -10.44
C LEU A 72 7.60 6.35 -10.89
N GLU A 73 7.11 6.22 -12.12
CA GLU A 73 6.77 4.93 -12.72
C GLU A 73 7.98 3.99 -12.79
N LEU A 74 9.12 4.51 -13.27
CA LEU A 74 10.37 3.75 -13.37
C LEU A 74 10.87 3.32 -11.99
N PHE A 75 10.79 4.20 -11.00
CA PHE A 75 11.13 3.87 -9.61
C PHE A 75 10.31 2.68 -9.10
N PHE A 76 8.99 2.72 -9.23
CA PHE A 76 8.16 1.60 -8.77
C PHE A 76 8.40 0.32 -9.58
N ALA A 77 8.60 0.41 -10.89
CA ALA A 77 8.91 -0.76 -11.72
C ALA A 77 10.24 -1.43 -11.32
N VAL A 78 11.28 -0.64 -11.05
CA VAL A 78 12.59 -1.14 -10.62
C VAL A 78 12.52 -1.70 -9.20
N ALA A 79 11.85 -1.01 -8.27
CA ALA A 79 11.65 -1.51 -6.91
C ALA A 79 10.91 -2.86 -6.92
N TRP A 80 9.85 -2.99 -7.72
CA TRP A 80 9.14 -4.25 -7.90
C TRP A 80 10.04 -5.33 -8.50
N SER A 81 10.84 -5.03 -9.53
CA SER A 81 11.74 -6.03 -10.13
C SER A 81 12.83 -6.50 -9.16
N ILE A 82 13.37 -5.60 -8.33
CA ILE A 82 14.33 -5.95 -7.26
C ILE A 82 13.66 -6.88 -6.25
N TRP A 83 12.42 -6.58 -5.84
CA TRP A 83 11.65 -7.43 -4.93
C TRP A 83 11.39 -8.81 -5.53
N TRP A 84 10.90 -8.84 -6.77
CA TRP A 84 10.64 -10.06 -7.52
C TRP A 84 11.89 -10.93 -7.61
N ASN A 85 13.01 -10.36 -8.07
CA ASN A 85 14.27 -11.08 -8.19
C ASN A 85 14.75 -11.66 -6.85
N ARG A 86 14.56 -10.91 -5.76
CA ARG A 86 14.84 -11.39 -4.41
C ARG A 86 13.95 -12.57 -4.03
N ASN A 87 12.66 -12.52 -4.33
CA ASN A 87 11.74 -13.63 -4.05
C ASN A 87 12.12 -14.88 -4.84
N GLN A 88 12.48 -14.73 -6.12
CA GLN A 88 13.02 -15.82 -6.94
C GLN A 88 14.30 -16.42 -6.32
N ALA A 89 15.23 -15.58 -5.87
CA ALA A 89 16.46 -16.03 -5.23
C ALA A 89 16.21 -16.78 -3.91
N ILE A 90 15.20 -16.38 -3.13
CA ILE A 90 14.91 -16.96 -1.82
C ILE A 90 14.10 -18.25 -1.93
N HIS A 91 13.07 -18.27 -2.77
CA HIS A 91 12.07 -19.33 -2.81
C HIS A 91 12.33 -20.36 -3.91
N GLU A 92 12.98 -19.94 -5.00
CA GLU A 92 13.20 -20.78 -6.17
C GLU A 92 14.69 -21.04 -6.47
N ASN A 93 15.60 -20.48 -5.65
CA ASN A 93 17.06 -20.48 -5.89
C ASN A 93 17.44 -20.00 -7.30
N SER A 94 16.64 -19.10 -7.90
CA SER A 94 16.75 -18.68 -9.30
C SER A 94 16.99 -17.16 -9.46
N GLY A 95 17.79 -16.58 -8.57
CA GLY A 95 18.15 -15.16 -8.60
C GLY A 95 18.95 -14.77 -9.85
N SER A 96 18.62 -13.62 -10.42
CA SER A 96 19.26 -13.05 -11.62
C SER A 96 20.21 -11.88 -11.28
N PRO A 97 21.15 -11.52 -12.19
CA PRO A 97 22.05 -10.37 -12.01
C PRO A 97 21.32 -9.01 -12.00
N PRO A 98 21.90 -7.96 -11.39
CA PRO A 98 21.29 -6.62 -11.32
C PRO A 98 20.82 -6.04 -12.66
N LEU A 99 21.62 -6.25 -13.72
CA LEU A 99 21.27 -5.79 -15.07
C LEU A 99 19.97 -6.42 -15.58
N GLN A 100 19.71 -7.70 -15.29
CA GLN A 100 18.48 -8.35 -15.73
C GLN A 100 17.25 -7.84 -14.97
N ALA A 101 17.39 -7.49 -13.69
CA ALA A 101 16.32 -6.84 -12.93
C ALA A 101 16.02 -5.44 -13.52
N TRP A 102 17.05 -4.67 -13.87
CA TRP A 102 16.89 -3.40 -14.56
C TRP A 102 16.17 -3.53 -15.91
N ASP A 103 16.62 -4.48 -16.75
CA ASP A 103 16.03 -4.74 -18.07
C ASP A 103 14.58 -5.22 -17.95
N MET A 104 14.28 -6.05 -16.95
CA MET A 104 12.92 -6.51 -16.64
C MET A 104 11.99 -5.34 -16.32
N ALA A 105 12.41 -4.43 -15.44
CA ALA A 105 11.61 -3.24 -15.09
C ALA A 105 11.34 -2.37 -16.33
N SER A 106 12.37 -2.12 -17.13
CA SER A 106 12.27 -1.33 -18.37
C SER A 106 11.32 -1.97 -19.38
N LYS A 107 11.42 -3.30 -19.53
CA LYS A 107 10.57 -4.08 -20.45
C LYS A 107 9.11 -4.08 -20.01
N ILE A 108 8.82 -4.35 -18.74
CA ILE A 108 7.45 -4.35 -18.20
C ILE A 108 6.80 -2.98 -18.38
N MET A 109 7.54 -1.90 -18.12
CA MET A 109 7.03 -0.54 -18.32
C MET A 109 6.70 -0.26 -19.81
N ALA A 110 7.55 -0.71 -20.73
CA ALA A 110 7.31 -0.57 -22.17
C ALA A 110 6.10 -1.39 -22.64
N GLU A 111 5.98 -2.63 -22.19
CA GLU A 111 4.84 -3.51 -22.49
C GLU A 111 3.53 -2.96 -21.93
N PHE A 112 3.53 -2.45 -20.70
CA PHE A 112 2.37 -1.80 -20.09
C PHE A 112 1.92 -0.57 -20.89
N LYS A 113 2.85 0.32 -21.25
CA LYS A 113 2.55 1.50 -22.08
C LYS A 113 2.00 1.12 -23.46
N ALA A 114 2.56 0.08 -24.08
CA ALA A 114 2.06 -0.45 -25.35
C ALA A 114 0.64 -1.02 -25.20
N ALA A 115 0.37 -1.78 -24.12
CA ALA A 115 -0.96 -2.34 -23.84
C ALA A 115 -2.02 -1.26 -23.62
N CYS A 116 -1.69 -0.18 -22.90
CA CYS A 116 -2.58 0.96 -22.70
C CYS A 116 -2.84 1.79 -23.96
N SER A 117 -2.03 1.61 -25.02
CA SER A 117 -2.19 2.32 -26.29
C SER A 117 -3.23 1.68 -27.21
N TYR A 118 -3.68 0.46 -26.92
CA TYR A 118 -4.71 -0.20 -27.71
C TYR A 118 -6.10 0.33 -27.34
N PRO A 119 -6.97 0.60 -28.33
CA PRO A 119 -8.35 0.97 -28.05
C PRO A 119 -9.03 -0.18 -27.31
N ILE A 120 -9.54 0.13 -26.11
CA ILE A 120 -10.28 -0.81 -25.28
C ILE A 120 -11.50 -1.27 -26.09
N LEU A 121 -11.48 -2.52 -26.56
CA LEU A 121 -12.68 -3.18 -27.05
C LEU A 121 -13.69 -3.18 -25.88
N PRO A 122 -14.98 -2.85 -26.11
CA PRO A 122 -15.97 -2.84 -25.05
C PRO A 122 -16.15 -4.25 -24.49
N GLN A 123 -15.40 -4.56 -23.42
CA GLN A 123 -15.67 -5.71 -22.58
C GLN A 123 -16.98 -5.45 -21.84
N ALA A 124 -17.74 -6.51 -21.59
CA ALA A 124 -18.93 -6.43 -20.74
C ALA A 124 -18.57 -5.69 -19.44
N PRO A 125 -19.40 -4.72 -18.97
CA PRO A 125 -19.03 -3.89 -17.85
C PRO A 125 -18.67 -4.77 -16.65
N PRO A 126 -17.49 -4.60 -16.03
CA PRO A 126 -17.16 -5.24 -14.78
C PRO A 126 -18.28 -5.00 -13.77
N LEU A 127 -18.69 -6.06 -13.06
CA LEU A 127 -19.84 -6.03 -12.14
C LEU A 127 -19.66 -5.08 -10.92
N SER A 128 -18.54 -4.38 -10.78
CA SER A 128 -18.44 -3.18 -9.95
C SER A 128 -17.21 -2.37 -10.35
N ILE A 129 -17.37 -1.46 -11.31
CA ILE A 129 -16.35 -0.43 -11.55
C ILE A 129 -16.40 0.53 -10.35
N TRP A 130 -15.26 0.71 -9.66
CA TRP A 130 -15.13 1.73 -8.63
C TRP A 130 -15.62 3.08 -9.17
N LYS A 131 -16.44 3.81 -8.39
CA LYS A 131 -17.00 5.10 -8.79
C LYS A 131 -16.38 6.23 -7.98
N ALA A 132 -15.88 7.24 -8.68
CA ALA A 132 -15.43 8.47 -8.05
C ALA A 132 -16.57 9.14 -7.24
N PRO A 133 -16.25 9.77 -6.10
CA PRO A 133 -17.23 10.52 -5.34
C PRO A 133 -17.74 11.75 -6.12
N PRO A 134 -18.93 12.28 -5.77
CA PRO A 134 -19.41 13.54 -6.31
C PRO A 134 -18.46 14.72 -6.04
N LEU A 135 -18.61 15.81 -6.79
CA LEU A 135 -17.86 17.05 -6.54
C LEU A 135 -18.11 17.55 -5.11
N GLY A 136 -17.04 17.87 -4.39
CA GLY A 136 -17.09 18.30 -2.99
C GLY A 136 -17.11 17.16 -1.97
N PHE A 137 -17.18 15.90 -2.43
CA PHE A 137 -17.10 14.71 -1.58
C PHE A 137 -15.76 14.01 -1.75
N PHE A 138 -15.34 13.36 -0.67
CA PHE A 138 -14.12 12.58 -0.60
C PHE A 138 -14.48 11.14 -0.31
N LYS A 139 -13.79 10.21 -0.96
CA LYS A 139 -14.00 8.77 -0.75
C LYS A 139 -12.79 8.19 -0.03
N VAL A 140 -13.04 7.56 1.11
CA VAL A 140 -12.02 6.93 1.95
C VAL A 140 -12.21 5.42 1.86
N ASN A 141 -11.24 4.76 1.25
CA ASN A 141 -11.20 3.30 1.15
C ASN A 141 -10.24 2.76 2.20
N THR A 142 -10.68 1.80 3.01
CA THR A 142 -9.87 1.17 4.06
C THR A 142 -9.81 -0.34 3.89
N ASP A 143 -8.68 -0.95 4.22
CA ASP A 143 -8.44 -2.39 4.11
C ASP A 143 -7.37 -2.78 5.14
N ALA A 144 -7.44 -4.01 5.65
CA ALA A 144 -6.50 -4.55 6.60
C ALA A 144 -6.07 -5.97 6.24
N THR A 145 -4.77 -6.21 6.29
CA THR A 145 -4.23 -7.56 6.25
C THR A 145 -4.08 -8.08 7.66
N ALA A 146 -4.88 -9.07 8.04
CA ALA A 146 -4.61 -9.88 9.22
C ALA A 146 -3.59 -10.97 8.89
N SER A 147 -2.78 -11.34 9.88
CA SER A 147 -1.86 -12.47 9.76
C SER A 147 -2.06 -13.44 10.91
N ASN A 148 -2.30 -14.71 10.57
CA ASN A 148 -2.41 -15.79 11.53
C ASN A 148 -1.04 -16.42 11.91
N ASP A 149 0.04 -16.02 11.22
CA ASP A 149 1.37 -16.65 11.26
C ASP A 149 2.43 -15.75 11.89
N GLU A 150 2.17 -15.23 13.11
CA GLU A 150 3.10 -14.38 13.89
C GLU A 150 3.55 -13.06 13.24
N ARG A 151 2.99 -12.68 12.08
CA ARG A 151 3.22 -11.36 11.49
C ARG A 151 2.26 -10.35 12.10
N ASN A 152 2.73 -9.13 12.25
CA ASN A 152 1.86 -8.04 12.64
C ASN A 152 0.82 -7.78 11.54
N SER A 153 -0.38 -7.43 11.96
CA SER A 153 -1.40 -6.96 11.02
C SER A 153 -0.99 -5.61 10.43
N CYS A 154 -1.45 -5.33 9.21
CA CYS A 154 -1.25 -4.04 8.57
C CYS A 154 -2.60 -3.45 8.18
N ILE A 155 -2.67 -2.13 8.19
CA ILE A 155 -3.85 -1.38 7.75
C ILE A 155 -3.46 -0.41 6.64
N GLY A 156 -4.35 -0.23 5.68
CA GLY A 156 -4.20 0.65 4.54
C GLY A 156 -5.42 1.56 4.40
N VAL A 157 -5.17 2.82 4.03
CA VAL A 157 -6.18 3.84 3.79
C VAL A 157 -5.82 4.60 2.53
N VAL A 158 -6.80 4.85 1.66
CA VAL A 158 -6.66 5.75 0.51
C VAL A 158 -7.81 6.72 0.47
N ILE A 159 -7.51 8.02 0.37
CA ILE A 159 -8.48 9.10 0.23
C ILE A 159 -8.44 9.62 -1.20
N ARG A 160 -9.59 9.63 -1.88
CA ARG A 160 -9.73 10.04 -3.28
C ARG A 160 -10.70 11.21 -3.46
N GLY A 161 -10.38 12.07 -4.41
CA GLY A 161 -11.21 13.19 -4.86
C GLY A 161 -12.19 12.81 -5.98
N CYS A 162 -12.93 13.80 -6.47
CA CYS A 162 -14.02 13.62 -7.43
C CYS A 162 -13.59 13.27 -8.86
N LYS A 163 -12.30 13.41 -9.19
CA LYS A 163 -11.72 12.96 -10.47
C LYS A 163 -11.06 11.58 -10.35
N GLY A 164 -11.16 10.93 -9.19
CA GLY A 164 -10.49 9.67 -8.89
C GLY A 164 -9.01 9.82 -8.51
N GLU A 165 -8.53 11.06 -8.37
CA GLU A 165 -7.20 11.37 -7.90
C GLU A 165 -7.01 10.92 -6.45
N ILE A 166 -5.85 10.34 -6.15
CA ILE A 166 -5.45 10.03 -4.78
C ILE A 166 -4.96 11.33 -4.15
N LEU A 167 -5.60 11.74 -3.06
CA LEU A 167 -5.28 12.96 -2.32
C LEU A 167 -4.45 12.67 -1.06
N ALA A 168 -4.66 11.52 -0.45
CA ALA A 168 -3.82 11.01 0.63
C ALA A 168 -3.88 9.48 0.69
N ALA A 169 -2.85 8.89 1.29
CA ALA A 169 -2.83 7.48 1.65
C ALA A 169 -2.10 7.30 2.98
N SER A 170 -2.45 6.25 3.72
CA SER A 170 -1.76 5.81 4.94
C SER A 170 -1.59 4.30 4.89
N SER A 171 -0.42 3.82 5.30
CA SER A 171 -0.15 2.41 5.52
C SER A 171 0.56 2.27 6.86
N LYS A 172 0.04 1.42 7.74
CA LYS A 172 0.57 1.24 9.10
C LYS A 172 0.66 -0.23 9.46
N VAL A 173 1.82 -0.63 9.98
CA VAL A 173 2.02 -1.92 10.63
C VAL A 173 1.58 -1.78 12.09
N LEU A 174 0.62 -2.61 12.52
CA LEU A 174 0.15 -2.63 13.89
C LEU A 174 1.20 -3.28 14.81
N PRO A 175 1.19 -3.02 16.13
CA PRO A 175 2.21 -3.54 17.04
C PRO A 175 2.13 -5.05 17.28
N ALA A 176 1.05 -5.71 16.85
CA ALA A 176 0.82 -7.13 17.03
C ALA A 176 0.03 -7.72 15.85
N SER A 177 -0.04 -9.06 15.83
CA SER A 177 -1.04 -9.77 15.03
C SER A 177 -2.41 -9.57 15.67
N PHE A 178 -3.39 -9.21 14.84
CA PHE A 178 -4.78 -9.05 15.21
C PHE A 178 -5.65 -9.88 14.27
N THR A 179 -6.85 -10.23 14.73
CA THR A 179 -7.86 -10.88 13.87
C THR A 179 -8.22 -9.95 12.69
N ALA A 180 -8.79 -10.52 11.62
CA ALA A 180 -9.28 -9.73 10.49
C ALA A 180 -10.21 -8.61 10.96
N GLU A 181 -11.15 -8.94 11.85
CA GLU A 181 -12.12 -7.98 12.37
C GLU A 181 -11.46 -6.84 13.19
N ILE A 182 -10.52 -7.15 14.08
CA ILE A 182 -9.79 -6.11 14.83
C ILE A 182 -8.93 -5.24 13.88
N SER A 183 -8.29 -5.86 12.90
CA SER A 183 -7.44 -5.15 11.95
C SER A 183 -8.27 -4.19 11.09
N GLU A 184 -9.44 -4.63 10.62
CA GLU A 184 -10.39 -3.81 9.87
C GLU A 184 -10.94 -2.63 10.68
N VAL A 185 -11.32 -2.82 11.95
CA VAL A 185 -11.82 -1.70 12.76
C VAL A 185 -10.73 -0.65 12.96
N PHE A 186 -9.46 -1.06 13.08
CA PHE A 186 -8.35 -0.12 13.12
C PHE A 186 -8.11 0.58 11.78
N ALA A 187 -8.31 -0.10 10.64
CA ALA A 187 -8.23 0.52 9.33
C ALA A 187 -9.31 1.60 9.15
N VAL A 188 -10.56 1.32 9.56
CA VAL A 188 -11.65 2.32 9.53
C VAL A 188 -11.33 3.51 10.44
N LEU A 189 -10.85 3.26 11.67
CA LEU A 189 -10.44 4.32 12.58
C LEU A 189 -9.33 5.19 11.99
N GLU A 190 -8.28 4.59 11.42
CA GLU A 190 -7.22 5.32 10.74
C GLU A 190 -7.76 6.14 9.56
N GLY A 191 -8.74 5.61 8.83
CA GLY A 191 -9.43 6.31 7.75
C GLY A 191 -10.12 7.59 8.23
N VAL A 192 -10.88 7.49 9.33
CA VAL A 192 -11.53 8.64 9.97
C VAL A 192 -10.51 9.66 10.45
N MET A 193 -9.45 9.21 11.13
CA MET A 193 -8.41 10.10 11.66
C MET A 193 -7.64 10.83 10.55
N LEU A 194 -7.32 10.13 9.46
CA LEU A 194 -6.63 10.72 8.31
C LEU A 194 -7.54 11.76 7.61
N ALA A 195 -8.81 11.44 7.40
CA ALA A 195 -9.78 12.37 6.81
C ALA A 195 -9.96 13.62 7.69
N ALA A 196 -10.08 13.44 9.01
CA ALA A 196 -10.16 14.56 9.95
C ALA A 196 -8.90 15.44 9.89
N LYS A 197 -7.70 14.83 9.83
CA LYS A 197 -6.43 15.55 9.68
C LYS A 197 -6.32 16.33 8.37
N MET A 198 -6.97 15.86 7.30
CA MET A 198 -7.04 16.56 6.02
C MET A 198 -8.10 17.69 5.99
N GLU A 199 -8.85 17.87 7.08
CA GLU A 199 -9.90 18.90 7.18
C GLU A 199 -10.96 18.78 6.07
N VAL A 200 -11.20 17.56 5.56
CA VAL A 200 -12.29 17.32 4.60
C VAL A 200 -13.63 17.31 5.32
N THR A 201 -14.69 17.78 4.66
CA THR A 201 -16.00 18.01 5.32
C THR A 201 -17.09 17.02 4.94
N HIS A 202 -17.06 16.47 3.71
CA HIS A 202 -18.05 15.53 3.19
C HIS A 202 -17.38 14.22 2.77
N VAL A 203 -17.59 13.15 3.53
CA VAL A 203 -16.73 11.95 3.44
C VAL A 203 -17.54 10.67 3.30
N MET A 204 -17.16 9.81 2.34
CA MET A 204 -17.73 8.49 2.12
C MET A 204 -16.70 7.42 2.50
N PHE A 205 -16.88 6.76 3.63
CA PHE A 205 -16.04 5.65 4.09
C PHE A 205 -16.50 4.33 3.48
N GLU A 206 -15.57 3.57 2.93
CA GLU A 206 -15.78 2.29 2.25
C GLU A 206 -14.79 1.24 2.80
N SER A 207 -15.31 0.18 3.44
CA SER A 207 -14.56 -0.98 3.96
C SER A 207 -15.28 -2.28 3.56
N ASP A 208 -14.57 -3.39 3.47
CA ASP A 208 -15.14 -4.72 3.25
C ASP A 208 -15.61 -5.42 4.57
N ALA A 209 -15.41 -4.77 5.71
CA ALA A 209 -15.81 -5.27 7.01
C ALA A 209 -17.29 -5.02 7.31
N LEU A 210 -18.17 -5.89 6.80
CA LEU A 210 -19.62 -5.75 6.92
C LEU A 210 -20.09 -5.56 8.36
N SER A 211 -19.58 -6.36 9.32
CA SER A 211 -20.00 -6.30 10.73
C SER A 211 -19.68 -4.94 11.36
N ILE A 212 -18.51 -4.39 11.07
CA ILE A 212 -18.05 -3.09 11.56
C ILE A 212 -18.90 -1.97 10.97
N ILE A 213 -19.13 -1.98 9.66
CA ILE A 213 -19.96 -0.96 8.98
C ILE A 213 -21.40 -0.98 9.52
N GLN A 214 -21.97 -2.16 9.76
CA GLN A 214 -23.30 -2.28 10.37
C GLN A 214 -23.32 -1.72 11.79
N ALA A 215 -22.37 -2.10 12.65
CA ALA A 215 -22.30 -1.63 14.03
C ALA A 215 -22.14 -0.10 14.14
N ILE A 216 -21.35 0.53 13.25
CA ILE A 216 -21.22 1.99 13.18
C ILE A 216 -22.56 2.64 12.80
N ASN A 217 -23.21 2.14 11.74
CA ASN A 217 -24.46 2.71 11.24
C ASN A 217 -25.63 2.54 12.21
N ASP A 218 -25.67 1.42 12.94
CA ASP A 218 -26.72 1.12 13.92
C ASP A 218 -26.45 1.78 15.28
N GLY A 219 -25.26 2.38 15.49
CA GLY A 219 -24.85 2.97 16.77
C GLY A 219 -24.72 1.94 17.90
N VAL A 220 -24.34 0.71 17.56
CA VAL A 220 -24.22 -0.41 18.51
C VAL A 220 -22.77 -0.57 18.95
N PHE A 221 -22.49 -0.21 20.20
CA PHE A 221 -21.15 -0.18 20.77
C PHE A 221 -20.93 -1.28 21.83
N VAL A 222 -21.30 -2.52 21.51
CA VAL A 222 -21.26 -3.65 22.46
C VAL A 222 -20.16 -4.64 22.05
N GLY A 223 -19.62 -5.37 23.03
CA GLY A 223 -18.61 -6.40 22.81
C GLY A 223 -17.17 -5.87 22.77
N GLU A 224 -16.24 -6.72 22.35
CA GLU A 224 -14.80 -6.46 22.42
C GLU A 224 -14.36 -5.24 21.60
N LEU A 225 -15.06 -4.93 20.50
CA LEU A 225 -14.76 -3.80 19.61
C LEU A 225 -15.59 -2.54 19.90
N GLY A 226 -16.56 -2.61 20.82
CA GLY A 226 -17.56 -1.55 21.03
C GLY A 226 -16.93 -0.19 21.33
N HIS A 227 -15.88 -0.17 22.15
CA HIS A 227 -15.14 1.05 22.46
C HIS A 227 -14.45 1.65 21.24
N ILE A 228 -13.88 0.85 20.34
CA ILE A 228 -13.22 1.34 19.11
C ILE A 228 -14.28 1.90 18.15
N ILE A 229 -15.39 1.18 17.99
CA ILE A 229 -16.52 1.61 17.15
C ILE A 229 -17.12 2.92 17.69
N GLN A 230 -17.24 3.07 19.00
CA GLN A 230 -17.66 4.32 19.62
C GLN A 230 -16.68 5.47 19.32
N ASN A 231 -15.37 5.23 19.41
CA ASN A 231 -14.36 6.22 19.04
C ASN A 231 -14.48 6.64 17.56
N ILE A 232 -14.70 5.69 16.64
CA ILE A 232 -14.95 5.98 15.22
C ILE A 232 -16.18 6.87 15.07
N TRP A 233 -17.27 6.53 15.75
CA TRP A 233 -18.52 7.27 15.68
C TRP A 233 -18.36 8.70 16.22
N GLU A 234 -17.74 8.86 17.39
CA GLU A 234 -17.46 10.18 17.98
C GLU A 234 -16.53 11.02 17.11
N ALA A 235 -15.44 10.43 16.62
CA ALA A 235 -14.50 11.11 15.73
C ALA A 235 -15.14 11.51 14.39
N SER A 236 -16.18 10.79 13.93
CA SER A 236 -16.90 11.13 12.69
C SER A 236 -17.74 12.41 12.81
N SER A 237 -18.02 12.87 14.03
CA SER A 237 -18.79 14.10 14.28
C SER A 237 -18.13 15.39 13.80
N VAL A 238 -16.82 15.36 13.50
CA VAL A 238 -16.09 16.51 12.95
C VAL A 238 -16.47 16.79 11.49
N PHE A 239 -17.02 15.81 10.78
CA PHE A 239 -17.43 15.97 9.38
C PHE A 239 -18.81 16.62 9.30
N SER A 240 -18.97 17.57 8.36
CA SER A 240 -20.29 18.15 8.06
C SER A 240 -21.27 17.09 7.55
N TRP A 241 -20.74 16.09 6.83
CA TRP A 241 -21.49 14.92 6.42
C TRP A 241 -20.54 13.72 6.29
N CYS A 242 -20.94 12.56 6.79
CA CYS A 242 -20.25 11.32 6.48
C CYS A 242 -21.20 10.13 6.31
N SER A 243 -20.73 9.10 5.62
CA SER A 243 -21.43 7.81 5.48
C SER A 243 -20.45 6.65 5.53
N PHE A 244 -20.86 5.54 6.13
CA PHE A 244 -20.09 4.29 6.15
C PHE A 244 -20.79 3.25 5.28
N CYS A 245 -20.08 2.74 4.28
CA CYS A 245 -20.59 1.81 3.28
C CYS A 245 -19.74 0.56 3.19
N HIS A 246 -20.40 -0.60 3.07
CA HIS A 246 -19.73 -1.86 2.89
C HIS A 246 -19.46 -2.12 1.40
N LEU A 247 -18.22 -2.45 1.05
CA LEU A 247 -17.82 -2.86 -0.29
C LEU A 247 -18.09 -4.36 -0.49
N LYS A 248 -18.91 -4.71 -1.47
CA LYS A 248 -19.01 -6.11 -1.93
C LYS A 248 -17.80 -6.41 -2.82
N GLY A 249 -17.07 -7.48 -2.50
CA GLY A 249 -15.73 -7.79 -3.01
C GLY A 249 -15.51 -7.72 -4.54
N LYS A 250 -14.23 -7.45 -4.90
CA LYS A 250 -13.61 -7.06 -6.19
C LYS A 250 -13.30 -5.57 -6.40
N ALA A 251 -13.70 -4.66 -5.51
CA ALA A 251 -13.28 -3.25 -5.57
C ALA A 251 -11.93 -2.96 -4.88
N THR A 252 -11.38 -3.94 -4.14
CA THR A 252 -10.13 -3.85 -3.35
C THR A 252 -8.85 -4.08 -4.16
N GLU A 253 -8.93 -4.41 -5.44
CA GLU A 253 -7.76 -4.60 -6.32
C GLU A 253 -6.90 -3.32 -6.46
N LEU A 254 -7.43 -2.16 -6.05
CA LEU A 254 -6.68 -0.90 -6.01
C LEU A 254 -6.06 -0.56 -4.63
N LEU A 255 -6.36 -1.32 -3.57
CA LEU A 255 -5.72 -1.18 -2.25
C LEU A 255 -4.61 -2.23 -2.05
N MET A 256 -4.77 -3.43 -2.62
CA MET A 256 -3.79 -4.52 -2.51
C MET A 256 -2.41 -4.15 -3.07
N ASN A 257 -2.32 -3.24 -4.04
CA ASN A 257 -1.04 -2.76 -4.59
C ASN A 257 -0.24 -1.84 -3.64
N LEU A 258 -0.76 -1.50 -2.46
CA LEU A 258 -0.04 -0.77 -1.41
C LEU A 258 0.39 -1.65 -0.24
N GLN A 259 0.04 -2.95 -0.26
CA GLN A 259 0.20 -3.87 0.87
C GLN A 259 1.12 -5.09 0.59
N GLU A 260 1.66 -5.22 -0.63
CA GLU A 260 2.72 -6.19 -0.98
C GLU A 260 4.11 -5.55 -1.11
#